data_AF-A0A2U3EXD8-F1
#
_entry.id   AF-A0A2U3EXD8-F1
#
_cell.length_a   1.000
_cell.length_b   1.000
_cell.length_c   1.000
_cell.angle_alpha   90.00
_cell.angle_beta   90.00
_cell.angle_gamma   90.00
#
_symmetry.space_group_name_H-M   'P 1'
#
loop_
_entity.id
_entity.type
_entity.pdbx_description
1 polymer ?
#
loop_
_entity_poly.entity_id
_entity_poly.type
_entity_poly.pdbx_seq_one_letter_code
_entity_poly.pdbx_strand_id
1 'polypeptide(L)'
;QNRQLMHLLMNETGTSPCFIWHDLPSAWTQADSFHRLAEAICHHRVVSLLVGGVRHDEQEPYRLIYRHQHWYLVVCCRGSL
;
A
#
# COMPACT_ATOMS: atom_id res chain seq x y z
N GLN A 1 -6.04 4.35 -17.41
CA GLN A 1 -5.73 5.21 -16.24
C GLN A 1 -6.82 4.96 -15.19
N ASN A 2 -6.49 4.39 -14.02
CA ASN A 2 -7.47 3.92 -13.04
C ASN A 2 -7.90 5.07 -12.11
N ARG A 3 -8.97 5.77 -12.47
CA ARG A 3 -9.42 7.03 -11.85
C ARG A 3 -9.86 6.85 -10.39
N GLN A 4 -10.37 5.67 -10.03
CA GLN A 4 -10.80 5.33 -8.67
C GLN A 4 -9.60 5.16 -7.73
N LEU A 5 -8.53 4.53 -8.22
CA LEU A 5 -7.28 4.34 -7.48
C LEU A 5 -6.62 5.70 -7.17
N MET A 6 -6.59 6.62 -8.14
CA MET A 6 -6.02 7.96 -7.93
C MET A 6 -6.77 8.77 -6.88
N HIS A 7 -8.10 8.66 -6.85
CA HIS A 7 -8.91 9.33 -5.83
C HIS A 7 -8.65 8.78 -4.41
N LEU A 8 -8.35 7.48 -4.29
CA LEU A 8 -8.00 6.84 -3.02
C LEU A 8 -6.62 7.33 -2.49
N LEU A 9 -5.65 7.44 -3.40
CA LEU A 9 -4.26 7.79 -3.10
C LEU A 9 -4.04 9.28 -2.83
N MET A 10 -4.89 10.16 -3.37
CA MET A 10 -4.73 11.62 -3.33
C MET A 10 -5.73 12.34 -2.41
N ASN A 11 -6.57 11.62 -1.66
CA ASN A 11 -7.54 12.26 -0.77
C ASN A 11 -6.83 12.95 0.40
N GLU A 12 -7.20 14.19 0.69
CA GLU A 12 -6.46 15.07 1.61
C GLU A 12 -6.78 14.81 3.09
N THR A 13 -7.55 13.76 3.40
CA THR A 13 -8.11 13.47 4.73
C THR A 13 -7.10 12.92 5.75
N GLY A 14 -5.78 13.05 5.51
CA GLY A 14 -4.72 12.66 6.47
C GLY A 14 -4.48 11.14 6.62
N THR A 15 -5.41 10.31 6.15
CA THR A 15 -5.35 8.83 6.11
C THR A 15 -4.98 8.26 4.75
N SER A 16 -4.78 9.11 3.72
CA SER A 16 -4.41 8.61 2.40
C SER A 16 -2.97 8.08 2.38
N PRO A 17 -2.74 6.91 1.75
CA PRO A 17 -1.38 6.42 1.52
C PRO A 17 -0.65 7.42 0.63
N CYS A 18 0.22 8.24 1.23
CA CYS A 18 0.92 9.28 0.49
C CYS A 18 1.67 8.70 -0.71
N PHE A 19 1.21 9.06 -1.91
CA PHE A 19 1.81 8.67 -3.16
C PHE A 19 2.82 9.74 -3.58
N ILE A 20 4.10 9.52 -3.26
CA ILE A 20 5.18 10.35 -3.78
C ILE A 20 5.58 9.75 -5.13
N TRP A 21 5.18 10.42 -6.22
CA TRP A 21 5.35 9.91 -7.58
C TRP A 21 6.44 10.66 -8.33
N HIS A 22 7.43 9.91 -8.80
CA HIS A 22 8.38 10.33 -9.81
C HIS A 22 8.48 9.17 -10.82
N ASP A 23 7.91 9.39 -12.01
CA ASP A 23 7.92 8.53 -13.22
C ASP A 23 6.92 7.36 -13.33
N LEU A 24 6.65 6.98 -14.60
CA LEU A 24 5.49 6.23 -15.15
C LEU A 24 5.10 4.92 -14.42
N PRO A 25 3.83 4.45 -14.57
CA PRO A 25 3.31 3.32 -13.81
C PRO A 25 4.03 2.02 -14.14
N SER A 26 4.74 1.47 -13.15
CA SER A 26 5.24 0.10 -13.18
C SER A 26 4.07 -0.88 -13.39
N ALA A 27 4.27 -1.97 -14.16
CA ALA A 27 3.27 -3.02 -14.37
C ALA A 27 2.62 -3.54 -13.07
N TRP A 28 3.31 -3.37 -11.93
CA TRP A 28 2.84 -3.72 -10.60
C TRP A 28 1.55 -3.00 -10.16
N THR A 29 1.28 -1.77 -10.63
CA THR A 29 0.03 -1.07 -10.30
C THR A 29 -1.20 -1.71 -10.96
N GLN A 30 -1.00 -2.65 -11.88
CA GLN A 30 -2.06 -3.45 -12.49
C GLN A 30 -2.28 -4.80 -11.77
N ALA A 31 -1.42 -5.15 -10.80
CA ALA A 31 -1.57 -6.38 -10.05
C ALA A 31 -2.78 -6.30 -9.09
N ASP A 32 -3.53 -7.39 -8.97
CA ASP A 32 -4.64 -7.49 -8.01
C ASP A 32 -4.17 -7.31 -6.56
N SER A 33 -2.93 -7.72 -6.26
CA SER A 33 -2.32 -7.52 -4.94
C SER A 33 -2.19 -6.04 -4.57
N PHE A 34 -1.88 -5.17 -5.53
CA PHE A 34 -1.80 -3.73 -5.30
C PHE A 34 -3.15 -3.15 -4.90
N HIS A 35 -4.21 -3.51 -5.65
CA HIS A 35 -5.57 -3.04 -5.36
C HIS A 35 -6.05 -3.53 -4.00
N ARG A 36 -5.80 -4.79 -3.66
CA ARG A 36 -6.13 -5.36 -2.34
C ARG A 36 -5.41 -4.65 -1.19
N LEU A 37 -4.13 -4.29 -1.38
CA LEU A 37 -3.38 -3.53 -0.39
C LEU A 37 -3.91 -2.11 -0.23
N ALA A 38 -4.21 -1.42 -1.33
CA ALA A 38 -4.79 -0.08 -1.29
C ALA A 38 -6.17 -0.08 -0.58
N GLU A 39 -7.02 -1.08 -0.89
CA GLU A 39 -8.29 -1.26 -0.21
C GLU A 39 -8.10 -1.55 1.29
N ALA A 40 -7.15 -2.41 1.65
CA ALA A 40 -6.86 -2.74 3.03
C ALA A 40 -6.42 -1.52 3.84
N ILE A 41 -5.55 -0.67 3.26
CA ILE A 41 -5.12 0.58 3.87
C ILE A 41 -6.32 1.51 4.10
N CYS A 42 -7.14 1.74 3.07
CA CYS A 42 -8.26 2.66 3.18
C CYS A 42 -9.35 2.20 4.18
N HIS A 43 -9.50 0.91 4.36
CA HIS A 43 -10.43 0.34 5.32
C HIS A 43 -9.78 -0.03 6.67
N HIS A 44 -8.53 0.34 6.90
CA HIS A 44 -7.78 0.03 8.14
C HIS A 44 -7.84 -1.48 8.48
N ARG A 45 -7.71 -2.34 7.46
CA ARG A 45 -7.79 -3.80 7.60
C ARG A 45 -6.40 -4.38 7.89
N VAL A 46 -6.35 -5.29 8.85
CA VAL A 46 -5.20 -6.16 9.08
C VAL A 46 -5.11 -7.21 7.97
N VAL A 47 -3.89 -7.47 7.50
CA VAL A 47 -3.61 -8.40 6.39
C VAL A 47 -2.49 -9.37 6.74
N SER A 48 -2.47 -10.51 6.05
CA SER A 48 -1.31 -11.40 6.00
C SER A 48 -0.62 -11.27 4.65
N LEU A 49 0.70 -11.15 4.66
CA LEU A 49 1.53 -10.98 3.47
C LEU A 49 2.42 -12.19 3.27
N LEU A 50 2.56 -12.63 2.02
CA LEU A 50 3.55 -13.63 1.62
C LEU A 50 4.55 -12.97 0.67
N VAL A 51 5.78 -12.76 1.14
CA VAL A 51 6.83 -12.05 0.40
C VAL A 51 8.07 -12.93 0.36
N GLY A 52 8.54 -13.27 -0.84
CA GLY A 52 9.75 -14.11 -0.99
C GLY A 52 9.65 -15.47 -0.29
N GLY A 53 8.44 -16.03 -0.15
CA GLY A 53 8.20 -17.29 0.57
C GLY A 53 8.09 -17.15 2.09
N VAL A 54 8.30 -15.95 2.65
CA VAL A 54 8.14 -15.67 4.07
C VAL A 54 6.76 -15.06 4.34
N ARG A 55 6.07 -15.59 5.35
CA ARG A 55 4.75 -15.13 5.76
C ARG A 55 4.88 -14.11 6.89
N HIS A 56 4.20 -12.98 6.73
CA HIS A 56 4.07 -11.93 7.73
C HIS A 56 2.59 -11.79 8.07
N ASP A 57 2.18 -12.31 9.22
CA ASP A 57 0.79 -12.26 9.67
C ASP A 57 0.49 -10.99 10.47
N GLU A 58 -0.79 -10.66 10.58
CA GLU A 58 -1.31 -9.56 11.42
C GLU A 58 -0.67 -8.19 11.14
N GLN A 59 -0.36 -7.92 9.87
CA GLN A 59 0.21 -6.65 9.46
C GLN A 59 -0.90 -5.61 9.35
N GLU A 60 -0.70 -4.43 9.93
CA GLU A 60 -1.62 -3.31 9.82
C GLU A 60 -1.03 -2.26 8.86
N PRO A 61 -1.31 -2.37 7.54
CA PRO A 61 -0.75 -1.47 6.54
C PRO A 61 -1.43 -0.10 6.60
N TYR A 62 -0.65 0.96 6.46
CA TYR A 62 -1.18 2.32 6.44
C TYR A 62 -0.60 3.21 5.33
N ARG A 63 0.44 2.76 4.61
CA ARG A 63 1.01 3.54 3.52
C ARG A 63 1.68 2.68 2.45
N LEU A 64 1.54 3.07 1.19
CA LEU A 64 2.35 2.59 0.07
C LEU A 64 3.26 3.72 -0.40
N ILE A 65 4.56 3.46 -0.55
CA ILE A 65 5.57 4.43 -0.99
C ILE A 65 6.22 3.90 -2.26
N TYR A 66 6.30 4.73 -3.29
CA TYR A 66 7.09 4.44 -4.48
C TYR A 66 8.40 5.25 -4.43
N ARG A 67 9.54 4.57 -4.48
CA ARG A 67 10.86 5.22 -4.42
C ARG A 67 11.90 4.39 -5.19
N HIS A 68 12.70 5.04 -6.02
CA HIS A 68 13.75 4.38 -6.83
C HIS A 68 13.22 3.15 -7.61
N GLN A 69 12.08 3.27 -8.28
CA GLN A 69 11.45 2.17 -9.04
C GLN A 69 10.98 0.96 -8.22
N HIS A 70 10.92 1.11 -6.88
CA HIS A 70 10.44 0.07 -5.98
C HIS A 70 9.24 0.55 -5.18
N TRP A 71 8.34 -0.40 -4.89
CA TRP A 71 7.21 -0.20 -4.00
C TRP A 71 7.54 -0.71 -2.60
N TYR A 72 7.18 0.09 -1.61
CA TYR A 72 7.34 -0.21 -0.20
C TYR A 72 5.97 -0.13 0.48
N LEU A 73 5.66 -1.14 1.29
CA LEU A 73 4.51 -1.13 2.17
C LEU A 73 4.98 -0.76 3.57
N VAL A 74 4.34 0.24 4.17
CA VAL A 74 4.57 0.61 5.56
C VAL A 74 3.44 0.02 6.40
N VAL A 75 3.84 -0.69 7.46
CA VAL A 75 2.97 -1.42 8.38
C VAL A 75 3.24 -0.93 9.79
N CYS A 76 2.20 -0.84 10.63
CA CYS A 76 2.38 -0.57 12.05
C CYS A 76 3.03 -1.79 12.69
N CYS A 77 4.20 -1.60 13.30
CA CYS A 77 4.76 -2.61 14.18
C CYS A 77 3.95 -2.58 15.49
N ARG A 78 3.15 -3.61 15.76
CA ARG A 78 2.68 -3.86 17.13
C ARG A 78 3.87 -4.35 17.96
N GLY A 79 4.67 -3.42 18.44
CA GLY A 79 5.57 -3.70 19.56
C GLY A 79 4.73 -3.90 20.81
N SER A 80 4.95 -4.99 21.55
CA SER A 80 4.67 -4.95 22.97
C SER A 80 5.56 -3.87 23.56
N LEU A 81 4.95 -2.80 24.08
CA LEU A 81 5.62 -1.94 25.05
C LEU A 81 5.97 -2.76 26.31
#